data_AF-A0A350XYF1-F1
#
_entry.id   AF-A0A350XYF1-F1
#
_cell.length_a   1.000
_cell.length_b   1.000
_cell.length_c   1.000
_cell.angle_alpha   90.00
_cell.angle_beta   90.00
_cell.angle_gamma   90.00
#
_symmetry.space_group_name_H-M   'P 1'
#
loop_
_entity.id
_entity.type
_entity.pdbx_description
1 polymer ?
#
loop_
_entity_poly.entity_id
_entity_poly.type
_entity_poly.pdbx_seq_one_letter_code
_entity_poly.pdbx_strand_id
1 'polypeptide(L)' 'MPEWTKEQKKAIDSRDGSILVSAAAGSGKTAVLVQRVIERLKDEEKPCP' A
#
# COMPACT_ATOMS: atom_id res chain seq x y z
N MET A 1 1.04 -13.55 -7.68
CA MET A 1 0.60 -12.35 -6.91
C MET A 1 -0.29 -11.53 -7.82
N PRO A 2 -1.30 -10.81 -7.31
CA PRO A 2 -2.12 -9.92 -8.12
C PRO A 2 -1.24 -8.85 -8.80
N GLU A 3 -1.59 -8.49 -10.03
CA GLU A 3 -0.92 -7.40 -10.75
C GLU A 3 -1.47 -6.06 -10.25
N TRP A 4 -0.63 -5.28 -9.57
CA TRP A 4 -1.01 -3.96 -9.05
C TRP A 4 -0.92 -2.90 -10.14
N THR A 5 -1.89 -1.98 -10.19
CA THR A 5 -1.73 -0.79 -11.04
C THR A 5 -0.60 0.10 -10.52
N LYS A 6 -0.12 1.02 -11.35
CA LYS A 6 0.93 1.98 -10.96
C LYS A 6 0.52 2.82 -9.75
N GLU A 7 -0.75 3.22 -9.68
CA GLU A 7 -1.33 4.01 -8.60
C GLU A 7 -1.47 3.19 -7.32
N GLN A 8 -1.92 1.94 -7.43
CA GLN A 8 -2.00 1.02 -6.28
C GLN A 8 -0.61 0.73 -5.72
N LYS A 9 0.37 0.47 -6.58
CA LYS A 9 1.76 0.27 -6.20
C LYS A 9 2.32 1.52 -5.51
N LYS A 10 2.07 2.72 -6.04
CA LYS A 10 2.46 3.98 -5.39
C LYS A 10 1.85 4.12 -3.99
N ALA A 11 0.59 3.71 -3.79
CA ALA A 11 -0.05 3.74 -2.48
C ALA A 11 0.54 2.70 -1.50
N ILE A 12 0.89 1.50 -1.98
CA ILE A 12 1.55 0.44 -1.20
C ILE A 12 2.96 0.88 -0.80
N ASP A 13 3.74 1.38 -1.74
CA ASP A 13 5.16 1.70 -1.57
C ASP A 13 5.39 3.04 -0.86
N SER A 14 4.35 3.88 -0.75
CA SER A 14 4.49 5.18 -0.11
C SER A 14 4.86 5.04 1.36
N ARG A 15 5.97 5.67 1.71
CA ARG A 15 6.51 5.82 3.06
C ARG A 15 6.61 7.31 3.39
N ASP A 16 6.80 7.58 4.67
CA ASP A 16 7.05 8.90 5.22
C ASP A 16 5.83 9.84 5.18
N GLY A 17 5.02 9.75 6.23
CA GLY A 17 3.85 10.59 6.45
C GLY A 17 2.52 9.92 6.09
N SER A 18 1.44 10.70 6.24
CA SER A 18 0.10 10.27 5.88
C SER A 18 -0.14 10.47 4.39
N ILE A 19 -0.84 9.53 3.76
CA ILE A 19 -1.32 9.69 2.39
C ILE A 19 -2.83 9.65 2.33
N LEU A 20 -3.39 10.43 1.43
CA LEU A 20 -4.79 10.38 1.06
C LEU A 20 -4.91 9.68 -0.29
N VAL A 21 -5.72 8.62 -0.35
CA VAL A 21 -5.96 7.85 -1.57
C VAL A 21 -7.43 7.94 -1.95
N SER A 22 -7.74 8.68 -3.01
CA SER A 22 -9.08 8.75 -3.60
C SER A 22 -9.25 7.64 -4.63
N ALA A 23 -10.23 6.76 -4.44
CA ALA A 23 -10.48 5.66 -5.37
C ALA A 23 -11.96 5.23 -5.41
N ALA A 24 -12.42 4.89 -6.62
CA ALA A 24 -13.80 4.47 -6.88
C ALA A 24 -14.22 3.20 -6.11
N ALA A 25 -15.52 2.93 -6.03
CA ALA A 25 -16.01 1.65 -5.50
C ALA A 25 -15.44 0.47 -6.33
N GLY A 26 -15.13 -0.66 -5.68
CA GLY A 26 -14.56 -1.83 -6.36
C GLY A 26 -13.09 -1.72 -6.77
N SER A 27 -12.41 -0.59 -6.53
CA SER A 27 -11.01 -0.38 -6.94
C SER A 27 -9.95 -1.16 -6.12
N GLY A 28 -10.37 -2.11 -5.28
CA GLY A 28 -9.47 -2.92 -4.46
C GLY A 28 -8.85 -2.19 -3.25
N LYS A 29 -9.46 -1.11 -2.73
CA LYS A 29 -8.92 -0.31 -1.60
C LYS A 29 -8.46 -1.15 -0.40
N THR A 30 -9.26 -2.13 0.00
CA THR A 30 -8.93 -3.03 1.12
C THR A 30 -7.69 -3.88 0.80
N ALA A 31 -7.59 -4.42 -0.42
CA ALA A 31 -6.44 -5.22 -0.84
C ALA A 31 -5.16 -4.40 -0.87
N VAL A 32 -5.23 -3.15 -1.36
CA VAL A 32 -4.12 -2.20 -1.36
C VAL A 32 -3.66 -1.89 0.06
N LEU A 33 -4.58 -1.65 0.99
CA LEU A 33 -4.26 -1.35 2.38
C LEU A 33 -3.65 -2.56 3.11
N VAL A 34 -4.19 -3.76 2.89
CA VAL A 34 -3.64 -5.00 3.47
C VAL A 34 -2.24 -5.27 2.94
N GLN A 35 -2.03 -5.17 1.62
CA GLN A 35 -0.70 -5.34 1.03
C GLN A 35 0.28 -4.33 1.61
N ARG A 36 -0.12 -3.06 1.75
CA ARG A 36 0.71 -2.03 2.38
C ARG A 36 1.14 -2.40 3.79
N VAL A 37 0.22 -2.92 4.62
CA VAL A 37 0.55 -3.36 5.98
C VAL A 37 1.54 -4.52 5.95
N ILE A 38 1.33 -5.51 5.08
CA ILE A 38 2.25 -6.66 4.93
C ILE A 38 3.66 -6.18 4.53
N GLU A 39 3.78 -5.30 3.53
CA GLU A 39 5.07 -4.74 3.10
C GLU A 39 5.73 -3.89 4.19
N ARG A 40 4.95 -3.24 5.06
CA ARG A 40 5.49 -2.50 6.22
C ARG A 40 6.00 -3.41 7.32
N LEU A 41 5.36 -4.56 7.53
CA LEU A 41 5.75 -5.55 8.55
C LEU A 41 6.98 -6.37 8.11
N LYS A 42 7.11 -6.63 6.82
CA LYS A 42 8.21 -7.45 6.26
C LYS A 42 9.49 -6.66 5.96
N ASP A 43 9.47 -5.34 6.12
CA ASP A 43 10.61 -4.49 5.79
C ASP A 43 11.68 -4.55 6.88
N GLU A 44 12.75 -5.32 6.63
CA GLU A 44 13.90 -5.46 7.52
C GLU A 44 14.81 -4.23 7.52
N GLU A 45 14.83 -3.45 6.43
CA GLU A 45 15.68 -2.26 6.31
C GLU A 45 15.05 -1.03 6.99
N LYS A 46 13.72 -0.92 6.90
CA LYS A 46 12.93 0.17 7.48
C LYS A 46 11.73 -0.38 8.25
N PRO A 47 11.97 -1.02 9.41
CA PRO A 47 10.92 -1.61 10.21
C PRO A 47 9.88 -0.58 10.64
N CYS A 48 8.68 -1.05 10.93
CA CYS A 48 7.68 -0.21 11.57
C CYS A 48 8.18 0.14 12.99
N PRO A 49 8.18 1.43 13.40
CA PRO A 49 8.44 1.79 14.79
C PRO A 49 7.38 1.20 15.73
#